data_AF-A0A5K1K0H6-F1
#
_entry.id   AF-A0A5K1K0H6-F1
#
_cell.length_a   1.000
_cell.length_b   1.000
_cell.length_c   1.000
_cell.angle_alpha   90.00
_cell.angle_beta   90.00
_cell.angle_gamma   90.00
#
_symmetry.space_group_name_H-M   'P 1'
#
loop_
_entity.id
_entity.type
_entity.pdbx_description
1 polymer ?
#
loop_
_entity_poly.entity_id
_entity_poly.type
_entity_poly.pdbx_seq_one_letter_code
_entity_poly.pdbx_strand_id
1 'polypeptide(L)'
;MSKKKCASFADWAEKSWTLQPPPFARASRLTKSTPSCTKRPSSATRTRLPELPPLPQRVDWILTTWTLPRSSINEVICHGIPDQRKLQEGDIINIGFHADLNETYPVGRIDDDSQRLMRTARKCLDESIKQCKPGALFRDLGKTIEPIARQNGCSVVRTYCGHGVNDLFHCAPNVPHYAKNKAVGTMKPGMTFTIEPMINLGHWDLEHWPDDWTSATIDGKRSAQFEETLLITETGVEILTAGKPREDLI
;
A
#
# COMPACT_ATOMS: atom_id res chain seq x y z
N MET A 1 35.33 10.02 -28.61
CA MET A 1 34.72 9.48 -27.37
C MET A 1 33.34 10.11 -27.22
N SER A 2 32.28 9.35 -27.50
CA SER A 2 30.89 9.85 -27.43
C SER A 2 30.30 9.56 -26.05
N LYS A 3 29.81 10.60 -25.37
CA LYS A 3 29.13 10.49 -24.07
C LYS A 3 27.72 9.91 -24.29
N LYS A 4 27.44 8.73 -23.73
CA LYS A 4 26.06 8.22 -23.63
C LYS A 4 25.29 9.09 -22.61
N LYS A 5 24.19 9.73 -23.05
CA LYS A 5 23.23 10.39 -22.15
C LYS A 5 22.46 9.31 -21.37
N CYS A 6 22.41 9.43 -20.05
CA CYS A 6 21.44 8.70 -19.23
C CYS A 6 20.05 9.30 -19.48
N ALA A 7 19.07 8.45 -19.77
CA ALA A 7 17.65 8.83 -19.81
C ALA A 7 17.17 9.12 -18.39
N SER A 8 16.37 10.17 -18.22
CA SER A 8 15.72 10.50 -16.95
C SER A 8 14.51 9.60 -16.73
N PHE A 9 14.08 9.43 -15.48
CA PHE A 9 12.88 8.63 -15.14
C PHE A 9 11.60 9.12 -15.85
N ALA A 10 11.53 10.42 -16.15
CA ALA A 10 10.47 11.02 -16.96
C ALA A 10 10.39 10.43 -18.38
N ASP A 11 11.53 10.10 -18.99
CA ASP A 11 11.61 9.54 -20.34
C ASP A 11 11.10 8.09 -20.44
N TRP A 12 11.03 7.37 -19.31
CA TRP A 12 10.47 6.01 -19.23
C TRP A 12 8.94 6.03 -19.04
N ALA A 13 8.45 6.97 -18.23
CA ALA A 13 7.02 7.12 -17.96
C ALA A 13 6.23 7.54 -19.21
N GLU A 14 6.79 8.41 -20.06
CA GLU A 14 6.09 8.93 -21.24
C GLU A 14 5.89 7.88 -22.35
N LYS A 15 6.80 6.91 -22.47
CA LYS A 15 6.77 5.89 -23.53
C LYS A 15 5.82 4.72 -23.28
N SER A 16 5.39 4.53 -22.03
CA SER A 16 4.58 3.36 -21.66
C SER A 16 3.07 3.56 -21.82
N TRP A 17 2.61 4.76 -22.21
CA TRP A 17 1.20 5.17 -22.12
C TRP A 17 0.46 5.34 -23.46
N THR A 18 1.03 4.96 -24.60
CA THR A 18 0.38 5.17 -25.93
C THR A 18 -0.49 4.02 -26.43
N LEU A 19 -0.93 3.08 -25.59
CA LEU A 19 -1.89 2.05 -26.01
C LEU A 19 -3.33 2.52 -25.76
N GLN A 20 -3.98 3.04 -26.81
CA GLN A 20 -5.42 3.36 -26.76
C GLN A 20 -6.27 2.08 -26.68
N PRO A 21 -7.34 2.04 -25.85
CA PRO A 21 -8.29 0.94 -25.85
C PRO A 21 -9.33 1.06 -26.99
N PRO A 22 -9.90 -0.05 -27.48
CA PRO A 22 -10.91 -0.05 -28.54
C PRO A 22 -12.30 0.42 -28.02
N PRO A 23 -13.20 0.90 -28.90
CA PRO A 23 -14.47 1.50 -28.49
C PRO A 23 -15.50 0.45 -28.01
N PHE A 24 -16.16 0.74 -26.88
CA PHE A 24 -17.26 -0.05 -26.32
C PHE A 24 -18.56 0.10 -27.13
N ALA A 25 -19.15 -1.02 -27.56
CA ALA A 25 -20.49 -1.08 -28.13
C ALA A 25 -21.58 -1.04 -27.04
N ARG A 26 -22.64 -0.25 -27.26
CA ARG A 26 -23.83 -0.15 -26.40
C ARG A 26 -24.60 -1.48 -26.36
N ALA A 27 -24.95 -1.96 -25.17
CA ALA A 27 -25.90 -3.07 -25.00
C ALA A 27 -27.31 -2.54 -24.65
N SER A 28 -28.27 -2.90 -25.48
CA SER A 28 -29.71 -2.66 -25.34
C SER A 28 -30.37 -3.59 -24.32
N ARG A 29 -31.39 -3.05 -23.65
CA ARG A 29 -32.26 -3.69 -22.65
C ARG A 29 -33.14 -4.78 -23.27
N LEU A 30 -33.21 -5.98 -22.69
CA LEU A 30 -34.23 -7.00 -23.01
C LEU A 30 -34.64 -7.82 -21.78
N THR A 31 -35.95 -8.07 -21.71
CA THR A 31 -36.74 -8.66 -20.63
C THR A 31 -36.77 -10.20 -20.67
N LYS A 32 -37.06 -10.81 -19.52
CA LYS A 32 -37.09 -12.25 -19.22
C LYS A 32 -38.18 -13.04 -19.99
N SER A 33 -37.84 -14.26 -20.43
CA SER A 33 -38.69 -15.46 -20.38
C SER A 33 -37.88 -16.76 -20.62
N THR A 34 -38.32 -17.85 -19.99
CA THR A 34 -37.84 -19.25 -20.11
C THR A 34 -39.08 -20.16 -20.32
N PRO A 35 -38.99 -21.51 -20.50
CA PRO A 35 -38.13 -22.36 -21.34
C PRO A 35 -38.91 -23.47 -22.11
N SER A 36 -38.29 -24.21 -23.06
CA SER A 36 -38.48 -25.67 -23.32
C SER A 36 -37.62 -26.10 -24.55
N CYS A 37 -36.71 -27.07 -24.45
CA CYS A 37 -36.82 -28.55 -24.53
C CYS A 37 -36.88 -29.13 -25.98
N THR A 38 -35.75 -29.74 -26.41
CA THR A 38 -35.61 -31.11 -26.98
C THR A 38 -34.66 -31.27 -28.19
N LYS A 39 -33.90 -32.38 -28.13
CA LYS A 39 -33.23 -33.21 -29.18
C LYS A 39 -31.78 -32.92 -29.63
N ARG A 40 -30.98 -34.01 -29.50
CA ARG A 40 -29.67 -34.37 -30.11
C ARG A 40 -29.93 -35.38 -31.27
N PRO A 41 -28.94 -35.94 -32.02
CA PRO A 41 -27.49 -35.64 -32.16
C PRO A 41 -26.98 -35.65 -33.65
N SER A 42 -25.74 -35.22 -33.92
CA SER A 42 -24.79 -35.99 -34.78
C SER A 42 -23.36 -35.41 -34.81
N SER A 43 -22.40 -36.34 -34.90
CA SER A 43 -21.01 -36.24 -35.37
C SER A 43 -19.96 -35.50 -34.53
N ALA A 44 -18.89 -36.23 -34.26
CA ALA A 44 -17.74 -35.86 -33.46
C ALA A 44 -16.71 -35.08 -34.28
N THR A 45 -16.14 -34.01 -33.71
CA THR A 45 -14.70 -33.71 -33.84
C THR A 45 -14.24 -32.64 -32.84
N ARG A 46 -13.09 -32.94 -32.23
CA ARG A 46 -12.18 -32.06 -31.47
C ARG A 46 -12.71 -31.52 -30.12
N THR A 47 -12.38 -32.24 -29.04
CA THR A 47 -12.42 -31.73 -27.67
C THR A 47 -11.56 -30.47 -27.57
N ARG A 48 -12.23 -29.31 -27.50
CA ARG A 48 -11.70 -28.09 -26.89
C ARG A 48 -11.97 -28.24 -25.38
N LEU A 49 -10.97 -27.93 -24.55
CA LEU A 49 -11.19 -27.79 -23.10
C LEU A 49 -12.39 -26.86 -22.88
N PRO A 50 -13.27 -27.13 -21.88
CA PRO A 50 -14.38 -26.23 -21.62
C PRO A 50 -13.82 -24.84 -21.30
N GLU A 51 -14.30 -23.83 -22.03
CA GLU A 51 -14.11 -22.44 -21.61
C GLU A 51 -14.72 -22.31 -20.22
N LEU A 52 -13.89 -21.94 -19.24
CA LEU A 52 -14.35 -21.60 -17.91
C LEU A 52 -15.36 -20.45 -18.04
N PRO A 53 -16.51 -20.50 -17.32
CA PRO A 53 -17.43 -19.38 -17.32
C PRO A 53 -16.66 -18.11 -16.92
N PRO A 54 -16.94 -16.94 -17.53
CA PRO A 54 -16.35 -15.70 -17.07
C PRO A 54 -16.66 -15.55 -15.58
N LEU A 55 -15.61 -15.39 -14.77
CA LEU A 55 -15.77 -15.14 -13.35
C LEU A 55 -16.64 -13.88 -13.17
N PRO A 56 -17.54 -13.87 -12.17
CA PRO A 56 -18.43 -12.74 -11.98
C PRO A 56 -17.61 -11.45 -11.85
N GLN A 57 -18.02 -10.38 -12.54
CA GLN A 57 -17.31 -9.09 -12.63
C GLN A 57 -16.76 -8.53 -11.30
N ARG A 58 -17.30 -8.96 -10.15
CA ARG A 58 -16.75 -8.67 -8.82
C ARG A 58 -15.33 -9.17 -8.59
N VAL A 59 -14.94 -10.29 -9.19
CA VAL A 59 -13.59 -10.89 -9.07
C VAL A 59 -12.57 -10.07 -9.87
N ASP A 60 -12.97 -9.52 -11.02
CA ASP A 60 -12.12 -8.61 -11.80
C ASP A 60 -11.85 -7.29 -11.05
N TRP A 61 -12.83 -6.74 -10.33
CA TRP A 61 -12.62 -5.54 -9.49
C TRP A 61 -11.66 -5.78 -8.33
N ILE A 62 -11.75 -6.95 -7.68
CA ILE A 62 -10.84 -7.37 -6.59
C ILE A 62 -9.46 -7.78 -7.14
N LEU A 63 -9.27 -7.99 -8.42
CA LEU A 63 -7.94 -8.25 -8.99
C LEU A 63 -7.31 -6.97 -9.58
N THR A 64 -8.10 -6.07 -10.16
CA THR A 64 -7.63 -4.78 -10.70
C THR A 64 -7.31 -3.75 -9.62
N THR A 65 -7.96 -3.79 -8.46
CA THR A 65 -7.62 -2.91 -7.32
C THR A 65 -6.34 -3.32 -6.57
N TRP A 66 -5.83 -4.53 -6.78
CA TRP A 66 -4.70 -5.12 -6.03
C TRP A 66 -3.44 -5.35 -6.87
N THR A 67 -3.53 -5.15 -8.20
CA THR A 67 -2.38 -5.23 -9.12
C THR A 67 -1.77 -3.87 -9.46
N LEU A 68 -2.49 -2.79 -9.19
CA LEU A 68 -2.01 -1.43 -9.40
C LEU A 68 -1.35 -0.88 -8.13
N PRO A 69 -0.25 -0.11 -8.26
CA PRO A 69 0.34 0.55 -7.11
C PRO A 69 -0.69 1.45 -6.43
N ARG A 70 -0.75 1.42 -5.10
CA ARG A 70 -1.61 2.37 -4.35
C ARG A 70 -0.96 3.75 -4.39
N SER A 71 -1.75 4.81 -4.49
CA SER A 71 -1.24 6.20 -4.54
C SER A 71 -2.01 7.09 -3.55
N SER A 72 -1.46 7.29 -2.36
CA SER A 72 -2.11 8.09 -1.30
C SER A 72 -1.50 9.49 -1.27
N ILE A 73 -2.27 10.52 -1.63
CA ILE A 73 -1.79 11.90 -1.77
C ILE A 73 -2.31 12.77 -0.61
N ASN A 74 -1.44 13.57 0.01
CA ASN A 74 -1.75 14.58 1.03
C ASN A 74 -2.45 14.05 2.30
N GLU A 75 -3.77 14.23 2.39
CA GLU A 75 -4.60 13.80 3.52
C GLU A 75 -4.95 12.30 3.46
N VAL A 76 -4.73 11.64 2.31
CA VAL A 76 -5.02 10.22 2.13
C VAL A 76 -3.99 9.40 2.90
N ILE A 77 -4.46 8.64 3.89
CA ILE A 77 -3.62 7.88 4.82
C ILE A 77 -3.00 6.65 4.14
N CYS A 78 -3.83 5.82 3.51
CA CYS A 78 -3.42 4.61 2.79
C CYS A 78 -4.49 4.23 1.75
N HIS A 79 -4.19 3.25 0.90
CA HIS A 79 -5.12 2.71 -0.08
C HIS A 79 -5.67 3.76 -1.06
N GLY A 80 -4.94 4.81 -1.39
CA GLY A 80 -5.36 5.68 -2.49
C GLY A 80 -5.44 4.88 -3.81
N ILE A 81 -6.55 5.03 -4.54
CA ILE A 81 -6.74 4.41 -5.85
C ILE A 81 -6.20 5.39 -6.90
N PRO A 82 -5.26 4.99 -7.77
CA PRO A 82 -4.81 5.86 -8.85
C PRO A 82 -5.97 6.33 -9.72
N ASP A 83 -6.10 7.64 -9.89
CA ASP A 83 -7.13 8.27 -10.71
C ASP A 83 -6.49 9.24 -11.74
N GLN A 84 -7.28 10.16 -12.29
CA GLN A 84 -6.80 11.15 -13.27
C GLN A 84 -6.25 12.44 -12.61
N ARG A 85 -6.15 12.52 -11.28
CA ARG A 85 -5.62 13.69 -10.58
C ARG A 85 -4.15 13.90 -10.95
N LYS A 86 -3.84 15.06 -11.52
CA LYS A 86 -2.46 15.49 -11.73
C LYS A 86 -1.85 15.94 -10.40
N LEU A 87 -0.66 15.44 -10.07
CA LEU A 87 0.12 15.91 -8.93
C LEU A 87 0.42 17.41 -9.06
N GLN A 88 0.34 18.12 -7.94
CA GLN A 88 0.59 19.56 -7.83
C GLN A 88 1.86 19.81 -7.01
N GLU A 89 2.54 20.93 -7.28
CA GLU A 89 3.69 21.37 -6.48
C GLU A 89 3.29 21.54 -5.01
N GLY A 90 4.05 20.93 -4.10
CA GLY A 90 3.74 20.93 -2.66
C GLY A 90 2.87 19.76 -2.18
N ASP A 91 2.44 18.87 -3.09
CA ASP A 91 1.82 17.59 -2.71
C ASP A 91 2.85 16.66 -2.03
N ILE A 92 2.36 15.78 -1.16
CA ILE A 92 3.08 14.58 -0.73
C ILE A 92 2.33 13.35 -1.23
N ILE A 93 3.05 12.32 -1.69
CA ILE A 93 2.45 11.08 -2.20
C ILE A 93 3.16 9.85 -1.64
N ASN A 94 2.37 8.84 -1.27
CA ASN A 94 2.80 7.50 -0.90
C ASN A 94 2.47 6.48 -2.02
N ILE A 95 3.42 5.61 -2.38
CA ILE A 95 3.26 4.58 -3.43
C ILE A 95 3.63 3.18 -2.91
N GLY A 96 2.78 2.15 -3.08
CA GLY A 96 3.07 0.75 -2.65
C GLY A 96 2.79 -0.36 -3.68
N PHE A 97 3.53 -1.49 -3.64
CA PHE A 97 3.50 -2.63 -4.59
C PHE A 97 3.44 -4.02 -3.91
N HIS A 98 3.24 -5.11 -4.67
CA HIS A 98 3.03 -6.51 -4.23
C HIS A 98 4.13 -7.15 -3.34
N ALA A 99 5.29 -6.51 -3.18
CA ALA A 99 6.18 -6.74 -2.05
C ALA A 99 5.96 -5.54 -1.13
N ASP A 100 5.23 -5.72 -0.03
CA ASP A 100 4.63 -4.61 0.70
C ASP A 100 5.70 -3.65 1.23
N LEU A 101 5.78 -2.51 0.57
CA LEU A 101 6.63 -1.39 0.93
C LEU A 101 5.92 -0.14 0.45
N ASN A 102 6.17 0.94 1.15
CA ASN A 102 5.73 2.25 0.72
C ASN A 102 6.67 3.32 1.26
N GLU A 103 6.74 4.43 0.53
CA GLU A 103 7.50 5.60 0.95
C GLU A 103 6.73 6.86 0.63
N THR A 104 6.87 7.88 1.49
CA THR A 104 6.39 9.24 1.21
C THR A 104 7.48 10.05 0.52
N TYR A 105 7.11 10.76 -0.56
CA TYR A 105 8.03 11.61 -1.35
C TYR A 105 7.55 13.08 -1.40
N PRO A 106 8.47 14.05 -1.35
CA PRO A 106 8.12 15.45 -1.59
C PRO A 106 7.94 15.70 -3.08
N VAL A 107 6.89 16.42 -3.47
CA VAL A 107 6.76 16.96 -4.83
C VAL A 107 7.28 18.39 -4.85
N GLY A 108 8.51 18.55 -5.33
CA GLY A 108 9.18 19.84 -5.41
C GLY A 108 9.58 20.38 -4.03
N ARG A 109 9.34 21.67 -3.77
CA ARG A 109 9.65 22.30 -2.48
C ARG A 109 8.45 22.18 -1.53
N ILE A 110 8.68 21.60 -0.35
CA ILE A 110 7.67 21.45 0.70
C ILE A 110 7.93 22.38 1.90
N ASP A 111 6.93 22.58 2.73
CA ASP A 111 7.04 23.34 3.99
C ASP A 111 7.74 22.54 5.11
N ASP A 112 8.22 23.27 6.13
CA ASP A 112 9.00 22.70 7.24
C ASP A 112 8.20 21.67 8.06
N ASP A 113 6.88 21.85 8.16
CA ASP A 113 6.00 20.91 8.85
C ASP A 113 5.91 19.58 8.10
N SER A 114 5.79 19.61 6.78
CA SER A 114 5.77 18.42 5.92
C SER A 114 7.11 17.70 5.96
N GLN A 115 8.22 18.45 5.90
CA GLN A 115 9.54 17.87 6.01
C GLN A 115 9.75 17.23 7.39
N ARG A 116 9.30 17.87 8.48
CA ARG A 116 9.32 17.29 9.84
C ARG A 116 8.47 16.03 9.91
N LEU A 117 7.27 16.04 9.35
CA LEU A 117 6.35 14.90 9.33
C LEU A 117 7.01 13.69 8.65
N MET A 118 7.55 13.87 7.45
CA MET A 118 8.20 12.82 6.68
C MET A 118 9.41 12.23 7.41
N ARG A 119 10.29 13.08 7.96
CA ARG A 119 11.43 12.63 8.78
C ARG A 119 10.98 11.88 10.01
N THR A 120 9.91 12.33 10.67
CA THR A 120 9.38 11.69 11.86
C THR A 120 8.82 10.31 11.53
N ALA A 121 8.04 10.17 10.45
CA ALA A 121 7.50 8.89 10.00
C ALA A 121 8.61 7.89 9.63
N ARG A 122 9.62 8.33 8.86
CA ARG A 122 10.78 7.48 8.54
C ARG A 122 11.56 7.06 9.79
N LYS A 123 11.82 8.00 10.70
CA LYS A 123 12.51 7.72 11.97
C LYS A 123 11.73 6.74 12.84
N CYS A 124 10.41 6.85 12.92
CA CYS A 124 9.55 5.91 13.64
C CYS A 124 9.74 4.48 13.11
N LEU A 125 9.72 4.32 11.78
CA LEU A 125 9.95 3.04 11.13
C LEU A 125 11.36 2.51 11.45
N ASP A 126 12.41 3.29 11.18
CA ASP A 126 13.80 2.87 11.37
C ASP A 126 14.11 2.46 12.82
N GLU A 127 13.67 3.24 13.81
CA GLU A 127 13.87 2.92 15.23
C GLU A 127 13.05 1.71 15.69
N SER A 128 11.91 1.46 15.07
CA SER A 128 11.12 0.25 15.35
C SER A 128 11.79 -1.01 14.81
N ILE A 129 12.34 -0.96 13.58
CA ILE A 129 13.04 -2.08 12.93
C ILE A 129 14.29 -2.50 13.74
N LYS A 130 15.03 -1.55 14.34
CA LYS A 130 16.21 -1.84 15.16
C LYS A 130 15.94 -2.79 16.35
N GLN A 131 14.69 -2.91 16.78
CA GLN A 131 14.29 -3.80 17.87
C GLN A 131 13.91 -5.21 17.40
N CYS A 132 13.75 -5.41 16.10
CA CYS A 132 13.31 -6.68 15.53
C CYS A 132 14.41 -7.74 15.63
N LYS A 133 14.12 -8.79 16.38
CA LYS A 133 14.97 -9.99 16.56
C LYS A 133 14.15 -11.10 17.21
N PRO A 134 14.62 -12.36 17.18
CA PRO A 134 13.98 -13.46 17.89
C PRO A 134 13.68 -13.13 19.36
N GLY A 135 12.46 -13.41 19.79
CA GLY A 135 11.97 -13.17 21.16
C GLY A 135 11.46 -11.76 21.44
N ALA A 136 11.67 -10.78 20.56
CA ALA A 136 11.07 -9.46 20.70
C ALA A 136 9.54 -9.53 20.57
N LEU A 137 8.82 -8.65 21.27
CA LEU A 137 7.36 -8.63 21.29
C LEU A 137 6.82 -7.64 20.26
N PHE A 138 5.82 -8.05 19.47
CA PHE A 138 5.18 -7.14 18.49
C PHE A 138 4.60 -5.88 19.13
N ARG A 139 4.04 -6.01 20.34
CA ARG A 139 3.47 -4.86 21.09
C ARG A 139 4.49 -3.78 21.47
N ASP A 140 5.78 -4.11 21.49
CA ASP A 140 6.82 -3.17 21.90
C ASP A 140 7.20 -2.19 20.79
N LEU A 141 6.91 -2.52 19.52
CA LEU A 141 7.16 -1.61 18.39
C LEU A 141 6.41 -0.28 18.55
N GLY A 142 5.12 -0.35 18.89
CA GLY A 142 4.33 0.85 19.17
C GLY A 142 4.80 1.64 20.41
N LYS A 143 5.49 1.00 21.37
CA LYS A 143 6.10 1.71 22.51
C LYS A 143 7.29 2.57 22.09
N THR A 144 7.92 2.27 20.96
CA THR A 144 9.02 3.07 20.39
C THR A 144 8.50 4.13 19.43
N ILE A 145 7.53 3.76 18.58
CA ILE A 145 6.97 4.67 17.57
C ILE A 145 6.25 5.87 18.21
N GLU A 146 5.32 5.64 19.15
CA GLU A 146 4.46 6.72 19.64
C GLU A 146 5.21 7.84 20.40
N PRO A 147 6.24 7.57 21.24
CA PRO A 147 7.05 8.62 21.82
C PRO A 147 7.82 9.46 20.78
N ILE A 148 8.37 8.84 19.73
CA ILE A 148 9.08 9.56 18.65
C ILE A 148 8.12 10.52 17.95
N ALA A 149 6.93 10.04 17.58
CA ALA A 149 5.90 10.87 16.95
C ALA A 149 5.50 12.05 17.85
N ARG A 150 5.19 11.79 19.13
CA ARG A 150 4.75 12.82 20.09
C ARG A 150 5.82 13.88 20.34
N GLN A 151 7.10 13.51 20.44
CA GLN A 151 8.20 14.45 20.63
C GLN A 151 8.35 15.43 19.46
N ASN A 152 7.89 15.06 18.26
CA ASN A 152 7.92 15.89 17.06
C ASN A 152 6.59 16.60 16.78
N GLY A 153 5.67 16.61 17.75
CA GLY A 153 4.35 17.25 17.62
C GLY A 153 3.39 16.48 16.70
N CYS A 154 3.62 15.19 16.50
CA CYS A 154 2.80 14.32 15.66
C CYS A 154 2.00 13.30 16.50
N SER A 155 1.01 12.68 15.88
CA SER A 155 0.24 11.56 16.43
C SER A 155 0.35 10.31 15.57
N VAL A 156 -0.08 9.16 16.10
CA VAL A 156 0.03 7.85 15.43
C VAL A 156 -1.37 7.29 15.19
N VAL A 157 -1.68 6.94 13.94
CA VAL A 157 -2.94 6.32 13.56
C VAL A 157 -3.13 4.98 14.30
N ARG A 158 -4.37 4.69 14.70
CA ARG A 158 -4.70 3.52 15.54
C ARG A 158 -5.56 2.47 14.86
N THR A 159 -6.23 2.85 13.78
CA THR A 159 -7.19 2.00 13.06
C THR A 159 -6.48 0.96 12.18
N TYR A 160 -5.31 1.30 11.66
CA TYR A 160 -4.49 0.44 10.80
C TYR A 160 -3.22 -0.04 11.50
N CYS A 161 -2.73 -1.19 11.07
CA CYS A 161 -1.57 -1.86 11.65
C CYS A 161 -0.79 -2.60 10.58
N GLY A 162 0.50 -2.85 10.82
CA GLY A 162 1.25 -3.81 10.05
C GLY A 162 0.67 -5.21 10.17
N HIS A 163 1.10 -6.11 9.28
CA HIS A 163 0.56 -7.45 9.17
C HIS A 163 1.63 -8.47 8.80
N GLY A 164 1.36 -9.74 9.05
CA GLY A 164 2.10 -10.83 8.42
C GLY A 164 1.89 -10.80 6.91
N VAL A 165 2.94 -11.11 6.15
CA VAL A 165 2.91 -11.18 4.68
C VAL A 165 3.72 -12.38 4.22
N ASN A 166 3.13 -13.26 3.43
CA ASN A 166 3.76 -14.47 2.87
C ASN A 166 2.95 -14.95 1.66
N ASP A 167 2.56 -16.22 1.60
CA ASP A 167 1.59 -16.71 0.61
C ASP A 167 0.22 -16.01 0.73
N LEU A 168 -0.06 -15.41 1.89
CA LEU A 168 -1.20 -14.53 2.14
C LEU A 168 -0.75 -13.07 2.16
N PHE A 169 -1.55 -12.20 1.53
CA PHE A 169 -1.24 -10.77 1.46
C PHE A 169 -1.33 -10.10 2.84
N HIS A 170 -2.41 -10.36 3.59
CA HIS A 170 -2.55 -9.95 4.98
C HIS A 170 -2.82 -11.18 5.85
N CYS A 171 -1.97 -11.44 6.84
CA CYS A 171 -2.16 -12.51 7.80
C CYS A 171 -1.63 -12.12 9.19
N ALA A 172 -1.73 -13.03 10.15
CA ALA A 172 -1.11 -12.82 11.46
C ALA A 172 0.42 -12.73 11.33
N PRO A 173 1.09 -11.89 12.14
CA PRO A 173 0.56 -11.11 13.27
C PRO A 173 -0.01 -9.75 12.86
N ASN A 174 -0.94 -9.21 13.64
CA ASN A 174 -1.28 -7.78 13.58
C ASN A 174 -0.25 -6.99 14.38
N VAL A 175 0.28 -5.91 13.80
CA VAL A 175 1.41 -5.13 14.34
C VAL A 175 1.02 -3.65 14.53
N PRO A 176 0.39 -3.29 15.66
CA PRO A 176 -0.05 -1.91 15.89
C PRO A 176 1.11 -0.95 16.18
N HIS A 177 1.00 0.27 15.65
CA HIS A 177 2.05 1.30 15.73
C HIS A 177 1.96 2.22 16.96
N TYR A 178 0.88 2.14 17.75
CA TYR A 178 0.67 2.98 18.94
C TYR A 178 1.08 2.26 20.24
N ALA A 179 1.44 3.00 21.28
CA ALA A 179 1.87 2.43 22.56
C ALA A 179 0.68 1.87 23.36
N LYS A 180 0.98 0.96 24.30
CA LYS A 180 -0.01 0.27 25.14
C LYS A 180 -1.06 -0.53 24.33
N ASN A 181 -0.75 -0.90 23.09
CA ASN A 181 -1.53 -1.87 22.33
C ASN A 181 -1.44 -3.27 22.98
N LYS A 182 -2.36 -4.17 22.60
CA LYS A 182 -2.48 -5.52 23.14
C LYS A 182 -2.05 -6.59 22.14
N ALA A 183 -1.16 -6.26 21.19
CA ALA A 183 -0.69 -7.22 20.19
C ALA A 183 -0.08 -8.44 20.88
N VAL A 184 -0.44 -9.62 20.37
CA VAL A 184 -0.02 -10.90 20.90
C VAL A 184 1.08 -11.46 20.01
N GLY A 185 2.06 -12.13 20.63
CA GLY A 185 3.09 -12.87 19.92
C GLY A 185 4.50 -12.33 20.13
N THR A 186 5.45 -13.21 19.81
CA THR A 186 6.88 -12.95 19.81
C THR A 186 7.41 -13.21 18.40
N MET A 187 8.41 -12.42 18.00
CA MET A 187 9.12 -12.61 16.74
C MET A 187 9.94 -13.90 16.80
N LYS A 188 9.89 -14.69 15.73
CA LYS A 188 10.63 -15.95 15.59
C LYS A 188 11.34 -15.99 14.23
N PRO A 189 12.50 -16.66 14.13
CA PRO A 189 13.18 -16.86 12.85
C PRO A 189 12.22 -17.41 11.78
N GLY A 190 12.33 -16.89 10.56
CA GLY A 190 11.49 -17.25 9.42
C GLY A 190 10.15 -16.49 9.33
N MET A 191 9.78 -15.70 10.35
CA MET A 191 8.59 -14.86 10.27
C MET A 191 8.81 -13.67 9.32
N THR A 192 7.80 -13.42 8.49
CA THR A 192 7.73 -12.27 7.60
C THR A 192 6.53 -11.39 7.92
N PHE A 193 6.74 -10.09 8.09
CA PHE A 193 5.70 -9.11 8.42
C PHE A 193 6.12 -7.69 8.06
N THR A 194 5.15 -6.78 8.01
CA THR A 194 5.33 -5.36 7.71
C THR A 194 5.40 -4.54 9.00
N ILE A 195 6.17 -3.46 8.96
CA ILE A 195 6.01 -2.33 9.88
C ILE A 195 5.73 -1.11 9.01
N GLU A 196 4.61 -0.43 9.25
CA GLU A 196 4.05 0.56 8.32
C GLU A 196 3.44 1.80 9.04
N PRO A 197 4.17 2.48 9.94
CA PRO A 197 3.61 3.53 10.78
C PRO A 197 3.05 4.71 9.97
N MET A 198 1.76 4.98 10.13
CA MET A 198 1.08 6.19 9.66
C MET A 198 1.12 7.25 10.76
N ILE A 199 1.77 8.37 10.47
CA ILE A 199 2.00 9.49 11.40
C ILE A 199 1.26 10.73 10.89
N ASN A 200 0.53 11.40 11.78
CA ASN A 200 -0.24 12.60 11.44
C ASN A 200 0.36 13.85 12.11
N LEU A 201 0.31 15.01 11.46
CA LEU A 201 0.58 16.30 12.12
C LEU A 201 -0.52 16.70 13.14
N GLY A 202 -1.70 16.12 12.96
CA GLY A 202 -2.92 16.43 13.70
C GLY A 202 -3.33 15.35 14.68
N HIS A 203 -4.64 15.16 14.78
CA HIS A 203 -5.25 14.10 15.56
C HIS A 203 -5.00 12.72 14.91
N TRP A 204 -5.04 11.65 15.73
CA TRP A 204 -4.77 10.28 15.28
C TRP A 204 -5.98 9.62 14.60
N ASP A 205 -7.16 10.18 14.84
CA ASP A 205 -8.45 9.63 14.39
C ASP A 205 -8.73 9.98 12.94
N LEU A 206 -9.58 9.19 12.30
CA LEU A 206 -9.84 9.26 10.87
C LEU A 206 -11.34 9.19 10.56
N GLU A 207 -11.68 9.63 9.36
CA GLU A 207 -12.96 9.39 8.74
C GLU A 207 -12.78 8.63 7.41
N HIS A 208 -13.80 7.86 7.04
CA HIS A 208 -13.87 7.21 5.74
C HIS A 208 -14.68 8.06 4.78
N TRP A 209 -14.18 8.25 3.56
CA TRP A 209 -14.96 8.87 2.51
C TRP A 209 -16.08 7.92 2.02
N PRO A 210 -17.08 8.45 1.27
CA PRO A 210 -18.18 7.64 0.75
C PRO A 210 -17.80 6.55 -0.26
N ASP A 211 -16.51 6.41 -0.60
CA ASP A 211 -15.99 5.43 -1.56
C ASP A 211 -15.63 4.08 -0.91
N ASP A 212 -15.85 3.93 0.41
CA ASP A 212 -15.56 2.74 1.22
C ASP A 212 -14.06 2.38 1.36
N TRP A 213 -13.14 3.20 0.84
CA TRP A 213 -11.70 2.90 0.83
C TRP A 213 -10.83 4.00 1.43
N THR A 214 -11.11 5.25 1.07
CA THR A 214 -10.26 6.38 1.42
C THR A 214 -10.41 6.71 2.90
N SER A 215 -9.29 6.68 3.60
CA SER A 215 -9.18 7.11 5.00
C SER A 215 -8.43 8.42 5.06
N ALA A 216 -9.08 9.44 5.62
CA ALA A 216 -8.54 10.78 5.77
C ALA A 216 -8.53 11.18 7.24
N THR A 217 -7.60 12.05 7.63
CA THR A 217 -7.56 12.63 8.98
C THR A 217 -8.81 13.46 9.25
N ILE A 218 -9.43 13.31 10.42
CA ILE A 218 -10.67 14.03 10.76
C ILE A 218 -10.48 15.56 10.86
N ASP A 219 -9.25 16.03 11.02
CA ASP A 219 -8.90 17.45 11.12
C ASP A 219 -8.28 18.03 9.83
N GLY A 220 -8.25 17.24 8.74
CA GLY A 220 -7.73 17.64 7.43
C GLY A 220 -6.22 17.93 7.38
N LYS A 221 -5.46 17.55 8.42
CA LYS A 221 -4.00 17.75 8.44
C LYS A 221 -3.27 16.59 7.75
N ARG A 222 -2.05 16.86 7.27
CA ARG A 222 -1.25 15.89 6.53
C ARG A 222 -0.89 14.65 7.36
N SER A 223 -0.82 13.51 6.66
CA SER A 223 -0.29 12.24 7.14
C SER A 223 0.93 11.81 6.32
N ALA A 224 1.82 11.02 6.90
CA ALA A 224 2.92 10.39 6.17
C ALA A 224 3.10 8.95 6.65
N GLN A 225 3.47 8.08 5.71
CA GLN A 225 3.68 6.65 5.93
C GLN A 225 4.98 6.21 5.27
N PHE A 226 5.67 5.29 5.93
CA PHE A 226 6.76 4.50 5.36
C PHE A 226 6.55 3.06 5.80
N GLU A 227 6.95 2.12 4.95
CA GLU A 227 6.79 0.69 5.21
C GLU A 227 7.96 -0.11 4.68
N GLU A 228 8.29 -1.16 5.41
CA GLU A 228 9.21 -2.20 4.96
C GLU A 228 8.64 -3.58 5.30
N THR A 229 8.85 -4.53 4.39
CA THR A 229 8.68 -5.96 4.67
C THR A 229 9.96 -6.52 5.30
N LEU A 230 9.80 -7.19 6.43
CA LEU A 230 10.90 -7.70 7.25
C LEU A 230 10.89 -9.22 7.30
N LEU A 231 12.08 -9.82 7.34
CA LEU A 231 12.32 -11.22 7.66
C LEU A 231 13.08 -11.33 8.97
N ILE A 232 12.52 -12.01 9.97
CA ILE A 232 13.26 -12.31 11.20
C ILE A 232 14.25 -13.44 10.92
N THR A 233 15.53 -13.18 11.19
CA THR A 233 16.61 -14.16 11.05
C THR A 233 16.94 -14.78 12.41
N GLU A 234 17.84 -15.76 12.44
CA GLU A 234 18.29 -16.40 13.69
C GLU A 234 18.92 -15.43 14.70
N THR A 235 19.43 -14.28 14.24
CA THR A 235 20.17 -13.33 15.09
C THR A 235 19.61 -11.91 15.07
N GLY A 236 18.63 -11.61 14.22
CA GLY A 236 18.10 -10.26 14.07
C GLY A 236 16.99 -10.18 13.03
N VAL A 237 17.11 -9.18 12.15
CA VAL A 237 16.14 -8.89 11.10
C VAL A 237 16.87 -8.57 9.80
N GLU A 238 16.28 -9.00 8.70
CA GLU A 238 16.63 -8.62 7.34
C GLU A 238 15.48 -7.79 6.75
N ILE A 239 15.81 -6.68 6.10
CA ILE A 239 14.82 -5.81 5.45
C ILE A 239 14.74 -6.24 3.98
N LEU A 240 13.67 -6.94 3.61
CA LEU A 240 13.53 -7.53 2.27
C LEU A 240 13.28 -6.49 1.18
N THR A 241 12.72 -5.35 1.56
CA THR A 241 12.33 -4.26 0.67
C THR A 241 13.30 -3.08 0.70
N ALA A 242 14.47 -3.25 1.32
CA ALA A 242 15.44 -2.18 1.52
C ALA A 242 15.79 -1.46 0.21
N GLY A 243 15.43 -0.18 0.15
CA GLY A 243 15.75 0.72 -0.95
C GLY A 243 17.11 1.42 -0.78
N LYS A 244 17.33 2.43 -1.62
CA LYS A 244 18.45 3.37 -1.41
C LYS A 244 18.18 4.19 -0.14
N PRO A 245 19.21 4.50 0.67
CA PRO A 245 19.05 5.39 1.81
C PRO A 245 18.42 6.73 1.40
N ARG A 246 17.42 7.18 2.15
CA ARG A 246 16.75 8.46 1.97
C ARG A 246 17.55 9.60 2.60
N GLU A 247 18.63 10.00 1.94
CA GLU A 247 19.53 11.09 2.39
C GLU A 247 18.80 12.41 2.65
N ASP A 248 17.66 12.64 1.99
CA ASP A 248 16.80 13.80 2.18
C ASP A 248 16.03 13.79 3.52
N LEU A 249 16.00 12.65 4.21
CA LEU A 249 15.31 12.45 5.48
C LEU A 249 16.25 12.17 6.67
N ILE A 250 17.58 12.16 6.44
CA ILE A 250 18.61 11.97 7.47
C ILE A 250 18.89 13.28 8.22
#